data_AF-A0A838JKY7-F1
#
_entry.id   AF-A0A838JKY7-F1
#
_cell.length_a   1.000
_cell.length_b   1.000
_cell.length_c   1.000
_cell.angle_alpha   90.00
_cell.angle_beta   90.00
_cell.angle_gamma   90.00
#
_symmetry.space_group_name_H-M   'P 1'
#
loop_
_entity.id
_entity.type
_entity.pdbx_description
1 polymer ?
#
loop_
_entity_poly.entity_id
_entity_poly.type
_entity_poly.pdbx_seq_one_letter_code
_entity_poly.pdbx_strand_id
1 'polypeptide(L)'
;MFKLPPLPYPENALEPVISANTISYHYGKHHKKYVDDLNKLIAGTEYENASLEKIIAESAGQAEKSELFNNAAQTWNHTFYWLSMKKGGGGKPAGKLAGMIDTAFGGLDNFKKEFSKTTVSQFGTGWGWLVLEGDALKIVKSGDAELPLNKGQKPLLTIDVWEHAYYLDYQNKRPAYVDAVIDKLLNWEFAEKNLA
;
A
#
# COMPACT_ATOMS: atom_id res chain seq x y z
N MET A 1 17.56 11.63 7.48
CA MET A 1 16.34 12.43 7.19
C MET A 1 15.68 11.98 5.90
N PHE A 2 14.36 11.77 5.94
CA PHE A 2 13.55 11.29 4.83
C PHE A 2 13.03 12.45 3.96
N LYS A 3 12.82 12.17 2.67
CA LYS A 3 12.16 13.08 1.73
C LYS A 3 10.89 12.43 1.24
N LEU A 4 9.86 13.23 0.96
CA LEU A 4 8.66 12.74 0.28
C LEU A 4 9.07 12.24 -1.12
N PRO A 5 8.96 10.94 -1.41
CA PRO A 5 9.35 10.41 -2.72
C PRO A 5 8.43 11.01 -3.79
N PRO A 6 8.95 11.43 -4.96
CA PRO A 6 8.09 11.92 -6.04
C PRO A 6 7.08 10.84 -6.45
N LEU A 7 5.86 11.24 -6.80
CA LEU A 7 4.91 10.34 -7.44
C LEU A 7 5.53 9.74 -8.72
N PRO A 8 5.30 8.45 -9.02
CA PRO A 8 5.82 7.82 -10.23
C PRO A 8 5.06 8.25 -11.50
N TYR A 9 4.03 9.07 -11.36
CA TYR A 9 3.18 9.58 -12.43
C TYR A 9 2.61 10.97 -12.07
N PRO A 10 2.12 11.76 -13.04
CA PRO A 10 1.39 13.01 -12.78
C PRO A 10 0.13 12.80 -11.92
N GLU A 11 -0.29 13.81 -11.15
CA GLU A 11 -1.40 13.68 -10.18
C GLU A 11 -2.74 13.25 -10.80
N ASN A 12 -2.98 13.55 -12.08
CA ASN A 12 -4.20 13.16 -12.80
C ASN A 12 -4.07 11.82 -13.55
N ALA A 13 -2.96 11.10 -13.42
CA ALA A 13 -2.69 9.92 -14.24
C ALA A 13 -3.60 8.71 -13.91
N LEU A 14 -4.25 8.72 -12.75
CA LEU A 14 -5.13 7.65 -12.27
C LEU A 14 -6.62 7.96 -12.50
N GLU A 15 -6.94 9.09 -13.13
CA GLU A 15 -8.32 9.41 -13.49
C GLU A 15 -8.88 8.40 -14.52
N PRO A 16 -10.19 8.08 -14.45
CA PRO A 16 -11.19 8.62 -13.53
C PRO A 16 -11.33 7.82 -12.21
N VAL A 17 -10.41 6.89 -11.92
CA VAL A 17 -10.52 6.00 -10.75
C VAL A 17 -10.07 6.70 -9.48
N ILE A 18 -8.97 7.46 -9.51
CA ILE A 18 -8.58 8.33 -8.40
C ILE A 18 -8.36 9.71 -8.98
N SER A 19 -9.10 10.70 -8.49
CA SER A 19 -9.03 12.06 -9.02
C SER A 19 -7.71 12.74 -8.65
N ALA A 20 -7.29 13.71 -9.48
CA ALA A 20 -6.16 14.57 -9.10
C ALA A 20 -6.42 15.30 -7.77
N ASN A 21 -7.68 15.61 -7.45
CA ASN A 21 -8.06 16.19 -6.17
C ASN A 21 -7.70 15.25 -5.01
N THR A 22 -8.10 13.98 -5.08
CA THR A 22 -7.72 12.96 -4.09
C THR A 22 -6.21 12.83 -3.97
N ILE A 23 -5.47 12.76 -5.08
CA ILE A 23 -4.01 12.68 -5.05
C ILE A 23 -3.38 13.90 -4.37
N SER A 24 -3.85 15.11 -4.65
CA SER A 24 -3.31 16.34 -4.05
C SER A 24 -3.42 16.37 -2.52
N TYR A 25 -4.49 15.79 -1.95
CA TYR A 25 -4.63 15.62 -0.50
C TYR A 25 -3.87 14.41 0.01
N HIS A 26 -4.04 13.24 -0.60
CA HIS A 26 -3.49 11.99 -0.12
C HIS A 26 -1.96 11.96 -0.19
N TYR A 27 -1.37 12.34 -1.33
CA TYR A 27 0.07 12.50 -1.47
C TYR A 27 0.57 13.82 -0.87
N GLY A 28 -0.01 14.94 -1.30
CA GLY A 28 0.50 16.28 -0.99
C GLY A 28 0.27 16.74 0.46
N LYS A 29 -0.67 16.12 1.19
CA LYS A 29 -0.95 16.42 2.60
C LYS A 29 -0.70 15.23 3.52
N HIS A 30 -1.39 14.10 3.33
CA HIS A 30 -1.30 12.95 4.25
C HIS A 30 0.10 12.31 4.23
N HIS A 31 0.56 11.84 3.07
CA HIS A 31 1.89 11.24 2.94
C HIS A 31 3.00 12.22 3.34
N LYS A 32 2.90 13.49 2.88
CA LYS A 32 3.83 14.54 3.30
C LYS A 32 3.87 14.71 4.82
N LYS A 33 2.72 14.74 5.50
CA LYS A 33 2.66 14.90 6.95
C LYS A 33 3.35 13.75 7.69
N TYR A 34 3.16 12.50 7.26
CA TYR A 34 3.87 11.36 7.85
C TYR A 34 5.39 11.50 7.72
N VAL A 35 5.89 11.94 6.55
CA VAL A 35 7.32 12.21 6.35
C VAL A 35 7.83 13.34 7.25
N ASP A 36 7.08 14.44 7.33
CA ASP A 36 7.44 15.60 8.15
C ASP A 36 7.49 15.23 9.64
N ASP A 37 6.50 14.49 10.13
CA ASP A 37 6.40 14.09 11.54
C ASP A 37 7.43 13.01 11.89
N LEU A 38 7.68 12.03 11.01
CA LEU A 38 8.78 11.08 11.17
C LEU A 38 10.12 11.80 11.34
N ASN A 39 10.40 12.78 10.48
CA ASN A 39 11.62 13.57 10.55
C ASN A 39 11.77 14.32 11.88
N LYS A 40 10.68 14.82 12.48
CA LYS A 40 10.72 15.44 13.82
C LYS A 40 11.03 14.42 14.91
N LEU A 41 10.44 13.23 14.81
CA LEU A 41 10.59 12.16 15.81
C LEU A 41 12.00 11.57 15.83
N ILE A 42 12.71 11.54 14.69
CA ILE A 42 14.04 10.92 14.59
C ILE A 42 15.21 11.91 14.78
N ALA A 43 14.96 13.22 14.72
CA ALA A 43 16.02 14.22 14.79
C ALA A 43 16.75 14.15 16.15
N GLY A 44 18.09 14.06 16.13
CA GLY A 44 18.92 13.92 17.32
C GLY A 44 18.85 12.55 18.00
N THR A 45 18.17 11.57 17.39
CA THR A 45 18.08 10.19 17.88
C THR A 45 19.00 9.26 17.08
N GLU A 46 19.14 8.01 17.54
CA GLU A 46 19.85 6.97 16.79
C GLU A 46 19.23 6.64 15.41
N TYR A 47 17.99 7.05 15.18
CA TYR A 47 17.24 6.80 13.94
C TYR A 47 17.48 7.85 12.84
N GLU A 48 18.18 8.95 13.12
CA GLU A 48 18.32 10.07 12.18
C GLU A 48 18.92 9.67 10.83
N ASN A 49 19.78 8.64 10.86
CA ASN A 49 20.46 8.04 9.70
C ASN A 49 20.05 6.57 9.43
N ALA A 50 19.01 6.08 10.10
CA ALA A 50 18.49 4.73 9.88
C ALA A 50 17.65 4.65 8.60
N SER A 51 17.53 3.43 8.04
CA SER A 51 16.56 3.17 6.97
C SER A 51 15.14 3.14 7.54
N LEU A 52 14.15 3.35 6.68
CA LEU A 52 12.75 3.33 7.07
C LEU A 52 12.35 1.93 7.60
N GLU A 53 12.82 0.88 6.93
CA GLU A 53 12.60 -0.52 7.33
C GLU A 53 13.20 -0.83 8.70
N LYS A 54 14.39 -0.29 9.02
CA LYS A 54 15.01 -0.46 10.33
C LYS A 54 14.17 0.20 11.43
N ILE A 55 13.72 1.44 11.21
CA ILE A 55 12.86 2.16 12.16
C ILE A 55 11.57 1.38 12.41
N ILE A 56 10.92 0.89 11.34
CA ILE A 56 9.70 0.09 11.44
C ILE A 56 9.95 -1.18 12.26
N ALA A 57 11.02 -1.92 11.96
CA ALA A 57 11.37 -3.15 12.68
C ALA A 57 11.65 -2.91 14.17
N GLU A 58 12.38 -1.85 14.50
CA GLU A 58 12.78 -1.56 15.89
C GLU A 58 11.74 -0.80 16.71
N SER A 59 10.64 -0.33 16.10
CA SER A 59 9.53 0.33 16.80
C SER A 59 8.24 -0.51 16.83
N ALA A 60 8.15 -1.56 16.01
CA ALA A 60 6.99 -2.45 15.98
C ALA A 60 6.69 -3.06 17.36
N GLY A 61 5.41 -3.04 17.76
CA GLY A 61 4.92 -3.65 19.00
C GLY A 61 5.34 -2.95 20.30
N GLN A 62 6.15 -1.88 20.23
CA GLN A 62 6.56 -1.09 21.39
C GLN A 62 5.58 0.06 21.61
N ALA A 63 4.81 -0.02 22.69
CA ALA A 63 3.75 0.95 22.99
C ALA A 63 4.28 2.40 23.08
N GLU A 64 5.47 2.56 23.68
CA GLU A 64 6.18 3.82 23.83
C GLU A 64 6.76 4.37 22.51
N LYS A 65 6.92 3.52 21.49
CA LYS A 65 7.37 3.91 20.14
C LYS A 65 6.24 3.88 19.11
N SER A 66 4.98 3.77 19.53
CA SER A 66 3.83 3.66 18.64
C SER A 66 3.72 4.83 17.65
N GLU A 67 4.00 6.06 18.07
CA GLU A 67 3.98 7.22 17.18
C GLU A 67 5.10 7.17 16.12
N LEU A 68 6.30 6.75 16.52
CA LEU A 68 7.42 6.55 15.60
C LEU A 68 7.11 5.45 14.59
N PHE A 69 6.59 4.32 15.05
CA PHE A 69 6.14 3.22 14.20
C PHE A 69 5.08 3.69 13.21
N ASN A 70 4.03 4.35 13.69
CA ASN A 70 2.91 4.77 12.86
C ASN A 70 3.35 5.71 11.73
N ASN A 71 4.20 6.70 12.01
CA ASN A 71 4.68 7.62 10.98
C ASN A 71 5.65 6.94 10.01
N ALA A 72 6.58 6.10 10.52
CA ALA A 72 7.51 5.35 9.67
C ALA A 72 6.79 4.38 8.73
N ALA A 73 5.87 3.59 9.29
CA ALA A 73 5.05 2.65 8.57
C ALA A 73 4.14 3.35 7.54
N GLN A 74 3.47 4.46 7.89
CA GLN A 74 2.64 5.17 6.92
C GLN A 74 3.45 5.82 5.80
N THR A 75 4.65 6.34 6.08
CA THR A 75 5.57 6.79 5.01
C THR A 75 5.91 5.63 4.05
N TRP A 76 6.15 4.44 4.59
CA TRP A 76 6.46 3.26 3.78
C TRP A 76 5.24 2.80 2.98
N ASN A 77 4.09 2.61 3.64
CA ASN A 77 2.85 2.11 3.05
C ASN A 77 2.39 2.99 1.89
N HIS A 78 2.41 4.32 2.04
CA HIS A 78 2.02 5.24 0.97
C HIS A 78 3.00 5.20 -0.20
N THR A 79 4.31 5.16 0.06
CA THR A 79 5.30 5.00 -1.01
C THR A 79 5.06 3.73 -1.81
N PHE A 80 4.77 2.61 -1.12
CA PHE A 80 4.46 1.34 -1.74
C PHE A 80 3.13 1.36 -2.51
N TYR A 81 2.12 2.06 -1.99
CA TYR A 81 0.81 2.24 -2.64
C TYR A 81 0.89 3.00 -3.95
N TRP A 82 1.65 4.09 -4.02
CA TRP A 82 1.84 4.83 -5.27
C TRP A 82 2.53 3.98 -6.34
N LEU A 83 3.48 3.14 -5.94
CA LEU A 83 4.16 2.21 -6.86
C LEU A 83 3.27 1.02 -7.26
N SER A 84 2.32 0.64 -6.41
CA SER A 84 1.32 -0.42 -6.67
C SER A 84 0.30 -0.03 -7.74
N MET A 85 0.31 1.21 -8.22
CA MET A 85 -0.59 1.71 -9.25
C MET A 85 0.16 2.30 -10.45
N LYS A 86 -0.48 2.32 -11.62
CA LYS A 86 -0.01 3.02 -12.81
C LYS A 86 -1.15 3.42 -13.73
N LYS A 87 -0.92 4.43 -14.57
CA LYS A 87 -1.79 4.75 -15.70
C LYS A 87 -1.90 3.54 -16.63
N GLY A 88 -3.12 3.14 -16.98
CA GLY A 88 -3.36 1.95 -17.79
C GLY A 88 -2.93 0.64 -17.11
N GLY A 89 -2.97 0.61 -15.77
CA GLY A 89 -2.77 -0.61 -14.99
C GLY A 89 -3.97 -1.55 -15.06
N GLY A 90 -4.07 -2.42 -14.07
CA GLY A 90 -5.07 -3.48 -14.06
C GLY A 90 -4.78 -4.52 -15.14
N GLY A 91 -5.82 -5.06 -15.78
CA GLY A 91 -5.63 -6.15 -16.75
C GLY A 91 -5.15 -7.44 -16.09
N LYS A 92 -4.19 -8.12 -16.71
CA LYS A 92 -3.67 -9.42 -16.24
C LYS A 92 -2.18 -9.33 -15.88
N PRO A 93 -1.74 -10.02 -14.80
CA PRO A 93 -0.32 -10.25 -14.57
C PRO A 93 0.25 -11.15 -15.68
N ALA A 94 1.58 -11.12 -15.82
CA ALA A 94 2.31 -12.00 -16.73
C ALA A 94 3.38 -12.78 -15.94
N GLY A 95 4.15 -13.61 -16.63
CA GLY A 95 5.36 -14.23 -16.06
C GLY A 95 5.08 -15.14 -14.87
N LYS A 96 6.00 -15.10 -13.89
CA LYS A 96 5.96 -15.99 -12.72
C LYS A 96 4.75 -15.68 -11.84
N LEU A 97 4.41 -14.40 -11.66
CA LEU A 97 3.28 -14.00 -10.82
C LEU A 97 1.95 -14.54 -11.35
N ALA A 98 1.75 -14.55 -12.68
CA ALA A 98 0.52 -15.11 -13.26
C ALA A 98 0.34 -16.60 -12.90
N GLY A 99 1.40 -17.41 -13.06
CA GLY A 99 1.36 -18.83 -12.69
C GLY A 99 1.16 -19.05 -11.19
N MET A 100 1.75 -18.19 -10.35
CA MET A 100 1.54 -18.25 -8.90
C MET A 100 0.11 -17.84 -8.50
N ILE A 101 -0.51 -16.88 -9.20
CA ILE A 101 -1.91 -16.52 -8.99
C ILE A 101 -2.85 -17.66 -9.40
N ASP A 102 -2.58 -18.31 -10.54
CA ASP A 102 -3.36 -19.47 -10.97
C ASP A 102 -3.27 -20.61 -9.96
N THR A 103 -2.07 -20.86 -9.42
CA THR A 103 -1.83 -21.90 -8.41
C THR A 103 -2.50 -21.58 -7.07
N ALA A 104 -2.37 -20.35 -6.57
CA ALA A 104 -2.84 -19.98 -5.23
C ALA A 104 -4.34 -19.73 -5.17
N PHE A 105 -4.93 -19.14 -6.22
CA PHE A 105 -6.32 -18.66 -6.19
C PHE A 105 -7.22 -19.38 -7.21
N GLY A 106 -6.67 -20.27 -8.05
CA GLY A 106 -7.43 -20.91 -9.13
C GLY A 106 -7.79 -19.96 -10.26
N GLY A 107 -6.99 -18.92 -10.46
CA GLY A 107 -7.14 -17.96 -11.57
C GLY A 107 -7.36 -16.51 -11.14
N LEU A 108 -7.09 -15.59 -12.07
CA LEU A 108 -7.18 -14.15 -11.84
C LEU A 108 -8.56 -13.69 -11.33
N ASP A 109 -9.66 -14.25 -11.84
CA ASP A 109 -11.01 -13.83 -11.44
C ASP A 109 -11.29 -14.16 -9.96
N ASN A 110 -10.78 -15.30 -9.48
CA ASN A 110 -10.90 -15.68 -8.08
C ASN A 110 -9.97 -14.83 -7.21
N PHE A 111 -8.74 -14.57 -7.67
CA PHE A 111 -7.84 -13.60 -7.02
C PHE A 111 -8.54 -12.25 -6.83
N LYS A 112 -9.16 -11.68 -7.88
CA LYS A 112 -9.81 -10.37 -7.79
C LYS A 112 -10.94 -10.36 -6.77
N LYS A 113 -11.78 -11.41 -6.77
CA LYS A 113 -12.87 -11.57 -5.80
C LYS A 113 -12.35 -11.66 -4.37
N GLU A 114 -11.32 -12.48 -4.14
CA GLU A 114 -10.73 -12.64 -2.82
C GLU A 114 -10.00 -11.37 -2.36
N PHE A 115 -9.30 -10.70 -3.27
CA PHE A 115 -8.54 -9.50 -2.96
C PHE A 115 -9.49 -8.35 -2.62
N SER A 116 -10.53 -8.16 -3.42
CA SER A 116 -11.60 -7.20 -3.13
C SER A 116 -12.28 -7.51 -1.79
N LYS A 117 -12.78 -8.74 -1.60
CA LYS A 117 -13.45 -9.16 -0.38
C LYS A 117 -12.59 -8.92 0.87
N THR A 118 -11.34 -9.36 0.85
CA THR A 118 -10.44 -9.22 2.01
C THR A 118 -10.13 -7.76 2.29
N THR A 119 -9.78 -6.98 1.28
CA THR A 119 -9.45 -5.55 1.39
C THR A 119 -10.64 -4.74 1.91
N VAL A 120 -11.83 -4.94 1.35
CA VAL A 120 -13.08 -4.29 1.79
C VAL A 120 -13.43 -4.65 3.24
N SER A 121 -13.17 -5.90 3.64
CA SER A 121 -13.51 -6.38 4.99
C SER A 121 -12.64 -5.81 6.11
N GLN A 122 -11.61 -5.01 5.81
CA GLN A 122 -10.86 -4.30 6.84
C GLN A 122 -11.79 -3.28 7.51
N PHE A 123 -12.12 -3.50 8.78
CA PHE A 123 -12.97 -2.57 9.52
C PHE A 123 -12.15 -1.34 9.94
N GLY A 124 -12.73 -0.14 9.80
CA GLY A 124 -12.02 1.11 10.04
C GLY A 124 -10.98 1.42 8.96
N THR A 125 -9.82 1.89 9.42
CA THR A 125 -8.65 2.29 8.64
C THR A 125 -7.70 1.13 8.43
N GLY A 126 -7.01 1.10 7.29
CA GLY A 126 -6.02 0.06 7.01
C GLY A 126 -5.77 -0.18 5.53
N TRP A 127 -5.30 -1.38 5.23
CA TRP A 127 -4.72 -1.73 3.93
C TRP A 127 -5.08 -3.16 3.53
N GLY A 128 -5.22 -3.40 2.22
CA GLY A 128 -5.26 -4.73 1.63
C GLY A 128 -3.97 -5.04 0.88
N TRP A 129 -3.43 -6.24 1.05
CA TRP A 129 -2.13 -6.63 0.50
C TRP A 129 -2.19 -7.94 -0.28
N LEU A 130 -1.46 -7.98 -1.39
CA LEU A 130 -0.94 -9.23 -1.94
C LEU A 130 0.47 -9.42 -1.41
N VAL A 131 0.75 -10.56 -0.79
CA VAL A 131 2.06 -10.88 -0.22
C VAL A 131 2.55 -12.23 -0.71
N LEU A 132 3.87 -12.41 -0.72
CA LEU A 132 4.51 -13.73 -0.74
C LEU A 132 4.86 -14.12 0.69
N GLU A 133 4.39 -15.29 1.14
CA GLU A 133 4.73 -15.88 2.43
C GLU A 133 5.31 -17.28 2.19
N GLY A 134 6.61 -17.44 2.44
CA GLY A 134 7.35 -18.59 1.92
C GLY A 134 7.32 -18.60 0.38
N ASP A 135 6.83 -19.69 -0.21
CA ASP A 135 6.68 -19.84 -1.67
C ASP A 135 5.23 -19.64 -2.16
N ALA A 136 4.31 -19.23 -1.27
CA ALA A 136 2.89 -19.11 -1.58
C ALA A 136 2.43 -17.65 -1.59
N LEU A 137 1.59 -17.29 -2.56
CA LEU A 137 0.87 -16.01 -2.53
C LEU A 137 -0.25 -16.07 -1.50
N LYS A 138 -0.41 -14.99 -0.76
CA LYS A 138 -1.53 -14.78 0.17
C LYS A 138 -2.12 -13.39 -0.01
N ILE A 139 -3.41 -13.29 0.26
CA ILE A 139 -4.10 -12.02 0.41
C ILE A 139 -4.29 -11.78 1.91
N VAL A 140 -3.82 -10.64 2.40
CA VAL A 140 -3.95 -10.26 3.81
C VAL A 140 -4.45 -8.83 3.92
N LYS A 141 -4.93 -8.47 5.10
CA LYS A 141 -5.30 -7.09 5.44
C LYS A 141 -4.62 -6.67 6.74
N SER A 142 -4.45 -5.38 6.92
CA SER A 142 -3.86 -4.81 8.14
C SER A 142 -4.64 -3.57 8.57
N GLY A 143 -4.71 -3.35 9.89
CA GLY A 143 -5.33 -2.16 10.48
C GLY A 143 -4.35 -1.01 10.63
N ASP A 144 -4.85 0.21 10.50
CA ASP A 144 -4.08 1.44 10.72
C ASP A 144 -2.78 1.50 9.90
N ALA A 145 -1.63 1.57 10.57
CA ALA A 145 -0.31 1.64 9.96
C ALA A 145 0.35 0.26 9.79
N GLU A 146 -0.24 -0.79 10.34
CA GLU A 146 0.32 -2.13 10.27
C GLU A 146 0.58 -2.54 8.82
N LEU A 147 1.65 -3.29 8.63
CA LEU A 147 2.12 -3.71 7.32
C LEU A 147 2.69 -5.13 7.38
N PRO A 148 2.85 -5.80 6.23
CA PRO A 148 3.40 -7.16 6.18
C PRO A 148 4.88 -7.25 6.58
N LEU A 149 5.62 -6.12 6.54
CA LEU A 149 7.01 -6.09 7.00
C LEU A 149 7.09 -6.58 8.45
N ASN A 150 8.10 -7.40 8.73
CA ASN A 150 8.33 -8.07 10.02
C ASN A 150 7.37 -9.20 10.39
N LYS A 151 6.47 -9.61 9.48
CA LYS A 151 5.58 -10.78 9.67
C LYS A 151 6.00 -12.00 8.84
N GLY A 152 7.24 -12.03 8.36
CA GLY A 152 7.73 -13.07 7.44
C GLY A 152 7.09 -13.01 6.04
N GLN A 153 6.45 -11.88 5.71
CA GLN A 153 5.72 -11.67 4.48
C GLN A 153 6.45 -10.62 3.61
N LYS A 154 6.58 -10.90 2.31
CA LYS A 154 7.11 -9.97 1.31
C LYS A 154 5.92 -9.30 0.58
N PRO A 155 5.64 -8.01 0.80
CA PRO A 155 4.56 -7.33 0.11
C PRO A 155 4.84 -7.18 -1.38
N LEU A 156 3.83 -7.42 -2.21
CA LEU A 156 3.90 -7.33 -3.68
C LEU A 156 3.05 -6.18 -4.23
N LEU A 157 1.82 -6.02 -3.70
CA LEU A 157 0.88 -4.94 -4.02
C LEU A 157 0.12 -4.53 -2.75
N THR A 158 -0.35 -3.28 -2.72
CA THR A 158 -1.26 -2.80 -1.67
C THR A 158 -2.37 -1.90 -2.22
N ILE A 159 -3.47 -1.82 -1.48
CA ILE A 159 -4.57 -0.87 -1.66
C ILE A 159 -4.84 -0.20 -0.32
N ASP A 160 -4.81 1.13 -0.29
CA ASP A 160 -5.20 1.94 0.87
C ASP A 160 -6.72 1.94 1.03
N VAL A 161 -7.24 1.53 2.19
CA VAL A 161 -8.67 1.63 2.53
C VAL A 161 -8.95 2.54 3.71
N TRP A 162 -8.01 3.41 4.06
CA TRP A 162 -8.33 4.62 4.81
C TRP A 162 -9.29 5.49 4.00
N GLU A 163 -10.27 6.11 4.66
CA GLU A 163 -11.31 6.87 3.95
C GLU A 163 -10.72 8.01 3.11
N HIS A 164 -9.62 8.64 3.54
CA HIS A 164 -8.96 9.69 2.75
C HIS A 164 -8.52 9.23 1.36
N ALA A 165 -8.34 7.92 1.13
CA ALA A 165 -7.89 7.38 -0.14
C ALA A 165 -8.99 7.37 -1.22
N TYR A 166 -10.25 7.45 -0.82
CA TYR A 166 -11.38 7.27 -1.73
C TYR A 166 -12.60 8.15 -1.47
N TYR A 167 -12.73 8.80 -0.31
CA TYR A 167 -13.99 9.43 0.08
C TYR A 167 -14.42 10.59 -0.83
N LEU A 168 -13.45 11.32 -1.40
CA LEU A 168 -13.73 12.41 -2.34
C LEU A 168 -14.31 11.88 -3.67
N ASP A 169 -13.93 10.66 -4.08
CA ASP A 169 -14.32 10.07 -5.36
C ASP A 169 -15.49 9.08 -5.24
N TYR A 170 -15.62 8.39 -4.09
CA TYR A 170 -16.55 7.26 -3.89
C TYR A 170 -17.44 7.37 -2.65
N GLN A 171 -17.16 8.31 -1.73
CA GLN A 171 -17.83 8.40 -0.42
C GLN A 171 -17.85 7.05 0.29
N ASN A 172 -19.02 6.53 0.69
CA ASN A 172 -19.14 5.25 1.39
C ASN A 172 -18.95 4.01 0.49
N LYS A 173 -18.75 4.16 -0.82
CA LYS A 173 -18.68 3.05 -1.78
C LYS A 173 -17.26 2.45 -1.86
N ARG A 174 -16.68 2.10 -0.71
CA ARG A 174 -15.37 1.42 -0.62
C ARG A 174 -15.26 0.21 -1.57
N PRO A 175 -16.27 -0.68 -1.71
CA PRO A 175 -16.18 -1.80 -2.65
C PRO A 175 -15.96 -1.34 -4.09
N ALA A 176 -16.65 -0.29 -4.54
CA ALA A 176 -16.51 0.23 -5.89
C ALA A 176 -15.13 0.86 -6.14
N TYR A 177 -14.54 1.51 -5.13
CA TYR A 177 -13.16 2.00 -5.18
C TYR A 177 -12.17 0.84 -5.32
N VAL A 178 -12.25 -0.16 -4.44
CA VAL A 178 -11.33 -1.31 -4.43
C VAL A 178 -11.41 -2.08 -5.75
N ASP A 179 -12.61 -2.39 -6.23
CA ASP A 179 -12.81 -3.09 -7.50
C ASP A 179 -12.23 -2.27 -8.67
N ALA A 180 -12.44 -0.95 -8.69
CA ALA A 180 -11.90 -0.08 -9.73
C ALA A 180 -10.37 -0.02 -9.71
N VAL A 181 -9.74 0.03 -8.55
CA VAL A 181 -8.26 -0.03 -8.41
C VAL A 181 -7.74 -1.37 -8.93
N ILE A 182 -8.37 -2.49 -8.52
CA ILE A 182 -8.01 -3.85 -8.97
C ILE A 182 -8.07 -3.97 -10.49
N ASP A 183 -9.16 -3.50 -11.10
CA ASP A 183 -9.42 -3.71 -12.51
C ASP A 183 -8.65 -2.77 -13.44
N LYS A 184 -8.30 -1.57 -12.97
CA LYS A 184 -7.83 -0.48 -13.84
C LYS A 184 -6.49 0.12 -13.45
N LEU A 185 -6.01 -0.07 -12.22
CA LEU A 185 -4.83 0.64 -11.73
C LEU A 185 -3.69 -0.25 -11.26
N LEU A 186 -3.93 -1.49 -10.81
CA LEU A 186 -2.86 -2.34 -10.28
C LEU A 186 -1.66 -2.45 -11.22
N ASN A 187 -0.47 -2.22 -10.66
CA ASN A 187 0.79 -2.28 -11.37
C ASN A 187 1.42 -3.67 -11.26
N TRP A 188 1.02 -4.58 -12.15
CA TRP A 188 1.56 -5.95 -12.16
C TRP A 188 3.08 -6.03 -12.40
N GLU A 189 3.67 -5.07 -13.11
CA GLU A 189 5.13 -5.01 -13.31
C GLU A 189 5.86 -4.73 -11.99
N PHE A 190 5.30 -3.85 -11.15
CA PHE A 190 5.82 -3.61 -9.81
C PHE A 190 5.69 -4.86 -8.93
N ALA A 191 4.54 -5.55 -8.99
CA ALA A 191 4.34 -6.81 -8.29
C ALA A 191 5.35 -7.89 -8.70
N GLU A 192 5.60 -8.06 -10.00
CA GLU A 192 6.59 -9.01 -10.52
C GLU A 192 8.01 -8.62 -10.09
N LYS A 193 8.35 -7.34 -10.09
CA LYS A 193 9.66 -6.85 -9.60
C LYS A 193 9.83 -7.13 -8.10
N ASN A 194 8.77 -7.00 -7.32
CA ASN A 194 8.79 -7.35 -5.90
C ASN A 194 8.78 -8.86 -5.68
N LEU A 195 8.34 -9.67 -6.65
CA LEU A 195 8.37 -11.12 -6.55
C LEU A 195 9.79 -11.68 -6.77
N ALA A 196 10.56 -11.08 -7.69
CA ALA A 196 11.95 -11.41 -7.97
C ALA A 196 12.87 -11.22 -6.74
#